data_AF-A0A7V3UQK5-F1
#
_entry.id   AF-A0A7V3UQK5-F1
#
_cell.length_a   1.000
_cell.length_b   1.000
_cell.length_c   1.000
_cell.angle_alpha   90.00
_cell.angle_beta   90.00
_cell.angle_gamma   90.00
#
_symmetry.space_group_name_H-M   'P 1'
#
loop_
_entity.id
_entity.type
_entity.pdbx_description
1 polymer ?
#
loop_
_entity_poly.entity_id
_entity_poly.type
_entity_poly.pdbx_seq_one_letter_code
_entity_poly.pdbx_strand_id
1 'polypeptide(L)'
;MSPLTKSNEGDVIIKGANALDASRGQTAILIGDPQGGTIVHALHAVLGRRIRLLLPVGLEKRVHGDLHELAGVLNLPGVQGPRLLPVPGEVVTEIEALKMLTGAQAHLVAAGGVCGAEGAVWLAVTGSAEELRETEKIMAAVSEEPPFSL
;
A
#
# COMPACT_ATOMS: atom_id res chain seq x y z
N MET A 1 -14.20 20.18 9.95
CA MET A 1 -13.00 19.66 10.64
C MET A 1 -12.62 18.32 10.00
N SER A 2 -11.34 18.07 9.73
CA SER A 2 -10.89 16.77 9.20
C SER A 2 -11.20 15.68 10.24
N PRO A 3 -11.72 14.49 9.86
CA PRO A 3 -12.02 13.40 10.81
C PRO A 3 -10.79 12.99 11.64
N LEU A 4 -9.59 13.26 11.15
CA LEU A 4 -8.33 13.01 11.86
C LEU A 4 -8.11 13.94 13.07
N THR A 5 -8.85 15.03 13.26
CA THR A 5 -8.60 15.96 14.38
C THR A 5 -8.83 15.35 15.77
N LYS A 6 -9.50 14.19 15.86
CA LYS A 6 -9.77 13.49 17.13
C LYS A 6 -8.80 12.34 17.47
N SER A 7 -7.89 12.00 16.55
CA SER A 7 -6.97 10.88 16.76
C SER A 7 -5.92 11.14 17.84
N ASN A 8 -5.48 10.11 18.56
CA ASN A 8 -4.51 10.17 19.65
C ASN A 8 -3.41 9.12 19.49
N GLU A 9 -2.35 9.24 20.30
CA GLU A 9 -1.34 8.18 20.42
C GLU A 9 -2.01 6.83 20.75
N GLY A 10 -1.59 5.78 20.05
CA GLY A 10 -2.24 4.46 20.10
C GLY A 10 -3.22 4.18 18.96
N ASP A 11 -3.74 5.22 18.28
CA ASP A 11 -4.53 5.03 17.06
C ASP A 11 -3.65 4.54 15.90
N VAL A 12 -4.32 3.96 14.90
CA VAL A 12 -3.71 3.52 13.64
C VAL A 12 -4.44 4.18 12.48
N ILE A 13 -3.68 4.81 11.59
CA ILE A 13 -4.20 5.27 10.29
C ILE A 13 -3.82 4.24 9.24
N ILE A 14 -4.79 3.88 8.40
CA ILE A 14 -4.58 2.99 7.26
C ILE A 14 -4.79 3.81 6.00
N LYS A 15 -3.79 3.82 5.10
CA LYS A 15 -3.87 4.57 3.84
C LYS A 15 -3.18 3.83 2.70
N GLY A 16 -3.93 3.54 1.65
CA GLY A 16 -3.37 2.92 0.45
C GLY A 16 -2.37 3.82 -0.29
N ALA A 17 -1.42 3.20 -0.98
CA ALA A 17 -0.40 3.87 -1.79
C ALA A 17 -0.55 3.62 -3.31
N ASN A 18 0.19 4.40 -4.12
CA ASN A 18 0.16 4.33 -5.58
C ASN A 18 1.41 3.70 -6.21
N ALA A 19 2.53 3.72 -5.49
CA ALA A 19 3.79 3.14 -5.93
C ALA A 19 4.46 2.40 -4.77
N LEU A 20 5.13 1.30 -5.09
CA LEU A 20 5.88 0.45 -4.17
C LEU A 20 7.31 0.26 -4.71
N ASP A 21 8.31 0.63 -3.92
CA ASP A 21 9.67 0.10 -4.09
C ASP A 21 9.84 -1.06 -3.10
N ALA A 22 9.57 -2.26 -3.59
CA ALA A 22 9.64 -3.48 -2.79
C ALA A 22 11.07 -3.79 -2.30
N SER A 23 12.10 -3.31 -3.02
CA SER A 23 13.50 -3.56 -2.65
C SER A 23 13.93 -2.77 -1.42
N ARG A 24 13.36 -1.56 -1.24
CA ARG A 24 13.63 -0.68 -0.10
C ARG A 24 12.53 -0.71 0.97
N GLY A 25 11.43 -1.41 0.72
CA GLY A 25 10.26 -1.41 1.61
C GLY A 25 9.62 -0.02 1.71
N GLN A 26 9.56 0.72 0.60
CA GLN A 26 9.06 2.10 0.56
C GLN A 26 7.82 2.21 -0.31
N THR A 27 6.96 3.19 0.00
CA THR A 27 5.81 3.52 -0.83
C THR A 27 5.70 5.00 -1.10
N ALA A 28 4.99 5.33 -2.17
CA ALA A 28 4.68 6.70 -2.50
C ALA A 28 3.22 6.86 -2.97
N ILE A 29 2.70 8.07 -2.75
CA ILE A 29 1.32 8.43 -3.04
C ILE A 29 1.32 9.51 -4.12
N LEU A 30 0.44 9.34 -5.11
CA LEU A 30 0.19 10.36 -6.12
C LEU A 30 -0.75 11.43 -5.56
N ILE A 31 -0.38 12.70 -5.72
CA ILE A 31 -1.10 13.84 -5.18
C ILE A 31 -1.61 14.72 -6.34
N GLY A 32 -2.92 14.67 -6.55
CA GLY A 32 -3.63 15.55 -7.47
C GLY A 32 -3.99 16.91 -6.87
N ASP A 33 -4.35 16.94 -5.57
CA ASP A 33 -4.78 18.13 -4.86
C ASP A 33 -3.59 19.04 -4.51
N PRO A 34 -3.58 20.34 -4.89
CA PRO A 34 -2.51 21.27 -4.57
C PRO A 34 -2.29 21.48 -3.07
N GLN A 35 -3.25 21.13 -2.21
CA GLN A 35 -3.10 21.16 -0.75
C GLN A 35 -2.45 19.90 -0.16
N GLY A 36 -1.92 18.99 -0.99
CA GLY A 36 -1.23 17.79 -0.54
C GLY A 36 -2.14 16.57 -0.34
N GLY A 37 -3.43 16.70 -0.65
CA GLY A 37 -4.42 15.62 -0.52
C GLY A 37 -4.59 15.10 0.91
N THR A 38 -5.19 13.92 1.05
CA THR A 38 -5.48 13.31 2.36
C THR A 38 -4.22 12.86 3.09
N ILE A 39 -3.14 12.57 2.39
CA ILE A 39 -1.90 12.08 3.00
C ILE A 39 -1.21 13.13 3.85
N VAL A 40 -1.14 14.40 3.41
CA VAL A 40 -0.53 15.47 4.22
C VAL A 40 -1.27 15.65 5.55
N HIS A 41 -2.60 15.55 5.52
CA HIS A 41 -3.42 15.57 6.73
C HIS A 41 -3.14 14.38 7.66
N ALA A 42 -2.94 13.17 7.10
CA ALA A 42 -2.53 12.00 7.86
C ALA A 42 -1.12 12.18 8.46
N LEU A 43 -0.17 12.73 7.70
CA LEU A 43 1.19 13.00 8.19
C LEU A 43 1.21 14.00 9.35
N HIS A 44 0.33 15.01 9.35
CA HIS A 44 0.17 15.88 10.51
C HIS A 44 -0.26 15.10 11.76
N ALA A 45 -1.15 14.11 11.61
CA ALA A 45 -1.57 13.24 12.70
C ALA A 45 -0.44 12.33 13.18
N VAL A 46 0.23 11.67 12.24
CA VAL A 46 1.34 10.73 12.48
C VAL A 46 2.50 11.43 13.20
N LEU A 47 2.99 12.54 12.64
CA LEU A 47 4.14 13.26 13.17
C LEU A 47 3.79 14.05 14.44
N GLY A 48 2.65 14.74 14.44
CA GLY A 48 2.25 15.60 15.55
C GLY A 48 1.76 14.85 16.78
N ARG A 49 1.23 13.63 16.62
CA ARG A 49 0.60 12.85 17.70
C ARG A 49 1.11 11.41 17.81
N ARG A 50 2.23 11.09 17.15
CA ARG A 50 2.90 9.76 17.22
C ARG A 50 1.98 8.61 16.83
N ILE A 51 1.10 8.83 15.86
CA ILE A 51 0.13 7.84 15.37
C ILE A 51 0.82 6.91 14.38
N ARG A 52 0.55 5.60 14.46
CA ARG A 52 1.07 4.63 13.48
C ARG A 52 0.37 4.80 12.14
N LEU A 53 1.13 4.70 11.05
CA LEU A 53 0.61 4.71 9.69
C LEU A 53 0.91 3.37 9.01
N LEU A 54 -0.14 2.61 8.73
CA LEU A 54 -0.05 1.44 7.87
C LEU A 54 -0.35 1.85 6.43
N LEU A 55 0.52 1.41 5.52
CA LEU A 55 0.48 1.70 4.10
C LEU A 55 0.24 0.40 3.33
N PRO A 56 -1.01 -0.13 3.33
CA PRO A 56 -1.35 -1.27 2.50
C PRO A 56 -1.17 -0.90 1.03
N VAL A 57 -0.43 -1.72 0.30
CA VAL A 57 -0.14 -1.47 -1.12
C VAL A 57 0.00 -2.79 -1.84
N GLY A 58 -0.66 -2.91 -2.98
CA GLY A 58 -0.58 -4.14 -3.74
C GLY A 58 0.72 -4.24 -4.53
N LEU A 59 1.21 -5.47 -4.69
CA LEU A 59 2.44 -5.82 -5.42
C LEU A 59 2.39 -5.49 -6.91
N GLU A 60 1.21 -5.26 -7.48
CA GLU A 60 1.02 -4.76 -8.84
C GLU A 60 1.48 -3.31 -9.00
N LYS A 61 1.50 -2.54 -7.91
CA LYS A 61 1.94 -1.13 -7.90
C LYS A 61 3.46 -0.98 -7.77
N ARG A 62 4.21 -2.08 -7.90
CA ARG A 62 5.67 -2.04 -7.85
C ARG A 62 6.23 -1.17 -8.98
N VAL A 63 7.19 -0.32 -8.65
CA VAL A 63 7.90 0.52 -9.60
C VAL A 63 9.39 0.22 -9.54
N HIS A 64 10.07 0.44 -10.67
CA HIS A 64 11.53 0.33 -10.73
C HIS A 64 12.17 1.70 -10.51
N GLY A 65 13.15 1.76 -9.61
CA GLY A 65 13.89 2.98 -9.28
C GLY A 65 13.62 3.49 -7.86
N ASP A 66 14.38 4.49 -7.44
CA ASP A 66 14.24 5.12 -6.13
C ASP A 66 13.06 6.10 -6.13
N LEU A 67 12.12 5.92 -5.19
CA LEU A 67 10.92 6.75 -5.11
C LEU A 67 11.24 8.23 -4.83
N HIS A 68 12.33 8.53 -4.14
CA HIS A 68 12.75 9.91 -3.90
C HIS A 68 13.31 10.57 -5.15
N GLU A 69 14.05 9.83 -5.97
CA GLU A 69 14.53 10.31 -7.27
C GLU A 69 13.34 10.57 -8.21
N LEU A 70 12.39 9.65 -8.28
CA LEU A 70 11.17 9.80 -9.06
C LEU A 70 10.35 11.00 -8.58
N ALA A 71 10.22 11.20 -7.27
CA ALA A 71 9.56 12.38 -6.71
C ALA A 71 10.29 13.67 -7.07
N GLY A 72 11.62 13.65 -7.09
CA GLY A 72 12.45 14.76 -7.54
C GLY A 72 12.13 15.19 -8.96
N VAL A 73 11.81 14.25 -9.86
CA VAL A 73 11.39 14.54 -11.25
C VAL A 73 9.96 15.04 -11.32
N LEU A 74 9.01 14.34 -10.67
CA LEU A 74 7.58 14.63 -10.77
C LEU A 74 7.17 15.94 -10.09
N ASN A 75 7.96 16.41 -9.12
CA ASN A 75 7.63 17.58 -8.32
C ASN A 75 8.37 18.86 -8.77
N LEU A 76 9.11 18.84 -9.88
CA LEU A 76 9.81 20.03 -10.38
C LEU A 76 8.82 21.15 -10.74
N PRO A 77 9.19 22.43 -10.50
CA PRO A 77 8.39 23.56 -10.95
C PRO A 77 8.10 23.50 -12.46
N GLY A 78 6.83 23.69 -12.83
CA GLY A 78 6.39 23.67 -14.24
C GLY A 78 6.07 22.28 -14.80
N VAL A 79 6.32 21.19 -14.07
CA VAL A 79 5.89 19.84 -14.47
C VAL A 79 4.38 19.67 -14.28
N GLN A 80 3.71 19.09 -15.28
CA GLN A 80 2.28 18.77 -15.27
C GLN A 80 2.02 17.33 -14.83
N GLY A 81 0.77 17.03 -14.44
CA GLY A 81 0.39 15.72 -13.90
C GLY A 81 0.44 15.69 -12.37
N PRO A 82 0.24 14.53 -11.72
CA PRO A 82 0.28 14.37 -10.27
C PRO A 82 1.68 14.56 -9.70
N ARG A 83 1.76 15.04 -8.45
CA ARG A 83 2.99 15.02 -7.65
C ARG A 83 3.16 13.64 -7.03
N LEU A 84 4.38 13.28 -6.67
CA LEU A 84 4.68 12.03 -5.97
C LEU A 84 5.28 12.34 -4.61
N LEU A 85 4.71 11.75 -3.56
CA LEU A 85 5.23 11.86 -2.20
C LEU A 85 5.62 10.48 -1.69
N PRO A 86 6.92 10.17 -1.54
CA PRO A 86 7.38 9.06 -0.73
C PRO A 86 6.96 9.27 0.72
N VAL A 87 6.30 8.28 1.32
CA VAL A 87 5.67 8.42 2.65
C VAL A 87 6.37 7.49 3.63
N PRO A 88 6.84 8.00 4.79
CA PRO A 88 7.29 7.13 5.88
C PRO A 88 6.10 6.46 6.56
N GLY A 89 6.17 5.14 6.75
CA GLY A 89 5.15 4.34 7.41
C GLY A 89 5.46 2.85 7.30
N GLU A 90 4.62 2.03 7.90
CA GLU A 90 4.74 0.58 7.85
C GLU A 90 4.06 0.07 6.57
N VAL A 91 4.87 -0.41 5.63
CA VAL A 91 4.39 -0.95 4.35
C VAL A 91 3.84 -2.36 4.56
N VAL A 92 2.65 -2.61 4.04
CA VAL A 92 2.01 -3.93 4.10
C VAL A 92 1.60 -4.34 2.70
N THR A 93 2.33 -5.26 2.08
CA THR A 93 1.90 -5.87 0.81
C THR A 93 1.12 -7.16 1.06
N GLU A 94 0.66 -7.83 0.02
CA GLU A 94 0.06 -9.16 0.14
C GLU A 94 1.01 -10.17 0.81
N ILE A 95 2.34 -10.02 0.63
CA ILE A 95 3.32 -10.90 1.27
C ILE A 95 3.34 -10.69 2.79
N GLU A 96 3.44 -9.44 3.25
CA GLU A 96 3.38 -9.13 4.67
C GLU A 96 2.02 -9.51 5.27
N ALA A 97 0.93 -9.24 4.56
CA ALA A 97 -0.42 -9.56 5.01
C ALA A 97 -0.61 -11.07 5.24
N LEU A 98 -0.21 -11.91 4.29
CA LEU A 98 -0.27 -13.37 4.45
C LEU A 98 0.57 -13.83 5.64
N LYS A 99 1.79 -13.31 5.77
CA LYS A 99 2.66 -13.66 6.90
C LYS A 99 2.05 -13.27 8.24
N MET A 100 1.46 -12.09 8.33
CA MET A 100 0.81 -11.58 9.56
C MET A 100 -0.45 -12.35 9.92
N LEU A 101 -1.26 -12.73 8.94
CA LEU A 101 -2.58 -13.34 9.17
C LEU A 101 -2.52 -14.86 9.36
N THR A 102 -1.60 -15.54 8.67
CA THR A 102 -1.57 -17.01 8.64
C THR A 102 -0.25 -17.61 9.10
N GLY A 103 0.83 -16.82 9.15
CA GLY A 103 2.18 -17.32 9.38
C GLY A 103 2.89 -17.84 8.12
N ALA A 104 2.18 -18.03 7.01
CA ALA A 104 2.76 -18.52 5.77
C ALA A 104 3.76 -17.53 5.15
N GLN A 105 4.75 -18.06 4.41
CA GLN A 105 5.63 -17.25 3.58
C GLN A 105 5.08 -17.18 2.15
N ALA A 106 5.22 -16.02 1.51
CA ALA A 106 4.75 -15.81 0.14
C ALA A 106 5.82 -15.12 -0.70
N HIS A 107 5.86 -15.45 -1.99
CA HIS A 107 6.74 -14.85 -2.98
C HIS A 107 5.95 -14.44 -4.20
N LEU A 108 6.15 -13.21 -4.70
CA LEU A 108 5.57 -12.76 -5.96
C LEU A 108 6.21 -13.54 -7.13
N VAL A 109 5.40 -14.20 -7.94
CA VAL A 109 5.87 -14.98 -9.10
C VAL A 109 5.36 -14.46 -10.44
N ALA A 110 4.18 -13.82 -10.47
CA ALA A 110 3.67 -13.15 -11.67
C ALA A 110 2.71 -12.02 -11.32
N ALA A 111 2.47 -11.10 -12.25
CA ALA A 111 1.47 -10.04 -12.12
C ALA A 111 1.05 -9.51 -13.48
N GLY A 112 -0.05 -8.76 -13.51
CA GLY A 112 -0.53 -8.06 -14.71
C GLY A 112 -1.55 -8.87 -15.51
N GLY A 113 -2.56 -9.39 -14.82
CA GLY A 113 -3.71 -10.01 -15.47
C GLY A 113 -4.48 -9.03 -16.37
N VAL A 114 -5.38 -9.57 -17.18
CA VAL A 114 -6.23 -8.85 -18.14
C VAL A 114 -7.64 -9.45 -18.14
N CYS A 115 -8.61 -8.78 -18.77
CA CYS A 115 -9.99 -9.26 -18.92
C CYS A 115 -10.73 -9.42 -17.59
N GLY A 116 -10.63 -8.41 -16.72
CA GLY A 116 -11.23 -8.43 -15.38
C GLY A 116 -10.26 -8.88 -14.28
N ALA A 117 -9.02 -9.24 -14.64
CA ALA A 117 -7.93 -9.54 -13.71
C ALA A 117 -6.85 -8.44 -13.69
N GLU A 118 -7.19 -7.22 -14.10
CA GLU A 118 -6.26 -6.09 -14.13
C GLU A 118 -5.70 -5.84 -12.71
N GLY A 119 -4.38 -5.81 -12.60
CA GLY A 119 -3.70 -5.66 -11.31
C GLY A 119 -3.61 -6.94 -10.47
N ALA A 120 -4.11 -8.08 -10.95
CA ALA A 120 -3.94 -9.35 -10.26
C ALA A 120 -2.46 -9.77 -10.18
N VAL A 121 -2.13 -10.49 -9.11
CA VAL A 121 -0.81 -11.06 -8.84
C VAL A 121 -0.92 -12.56 -8.55
N TRP A 122 0.15 -13.29 -8.81
CA TRP A 122 0.32 -14.68 -8.40
C TRP A 122 1.39 -14.76 -7.32
N LEU A 123 1.07 -15.45 -6.24
CA LEU A 123 1.96 -15.69 -5.12
C LEU A 123 2.25 -17.19 -5.00
N ALA A 124 3.54 -17.54 -4.89
CA ALA A 124 3.95 -18.85 -4.41
C ALA A 124 3.97 -18.83 -2.88
N VAL A 125 3.08 -19.62 -2.26
CA VAL A 125 2.92 -19.66 -0.80
C VAL A 125 3.47 -20.97 -0.26
N THR A 126 4.24 -20.88 0.83
CA THR A 126 4.82 -22.04 1.52
C THR A 126 4.62 -21.90 3.02
N GLY A 127 4.28 -23.01 3.68
CA GLY A 127 4.05 -23.07 5.12
C GLY A 127 3.69 -24.48 5.57
N SER A 128 3.35 -24.62 6.85
CA SER A 128 2.76 -25.85 7.39
C SER A 128 1.36 -26.10 6.82
N ALA A 129 0.85 -27.31 7.00
CA ALA A 129 -0.52 -27.65 6.56
C ALA A 129 -1.59 -26.74 7.18
N GLU A 130 -1.38 -26.29 8.42
CA GLU A 130 -2.29 -25.36 9.09
C GLU A 130 -2.21 -23.96 8.49
N GLU A 131 -1.01 -23.42 8.28
CA GLU A 131 -0.79 -22.09 7.69
C GLU A 131 -1.36 -22.01 6.26
N LEU A 132 -1.19 -23.08 5.47
CA LEU A 132 -1.73 -23.17 4.12
C LEU A 132 -3.27 -23.25 4.12
N ARG A 133 -3.86 -24.04 5.02
CA ARG A 133 -5.32 -24.14 5.17
C ARG A 133 -5.96 -22.79 5.56
N GLU A 134 -5.34 -22.05 6.47
CA GLU A 134 -5.83 -20.70 6.81
C GLU A 134 -5.61 -19.71 5.65
N THR A 135 -4.53 -19.87 4.89
CA THR A 135 -4.30 -19.06 3.67
C THR A 135 -5.39 -19.30 2.62
N GLU A 136 -5.72 -20.56 2.31
CA GLU A 136 -6.79 -20.90 1.37
C GLU A 136 -8.13 -20.29 1.80
N LYS A 137 -8.44 -20.36 3.10
CA LYS A 137 -9.67 -19.78 3.65
C LYS A 137 -9.73 -18.26 3.47
N ILE A 138 -8.65 -17.54 3.74
CA ILE A 138 -8.59 -16.08 3.54
C ILE A 138 -8.70 -15.75 2.05
N MET A 139 -7.95 -16.45 1.20
CA MET A 139 -7.97 -16.20 -0.24
C MET A 139 -9.35 -16.46 -0.86
N ALA A 140 -10.06 -17.49 -0.40
CA ALA A 140 -11.44 -17.73 -0.82
C ALA A 140 -12.36 -16.55 -0.45
N ALA A 141 -12.29 -16.06 0.79
CA ALA A 141 -13.09 -14.92 1.24
C ALA A 141 -12.78 -13.64 0.44
N VAL A 142 -11.51 -13.35 0.17
CA VAL A 142 -11.09 -12.17 -0.61
C VAL A 142 -11.55 -12.29 -2.08
N SER A 143 -11.53 -13.50 -2.66
CA SER A 143 -11.94 -13.71 -4.05
C SER A 143 -13.43 -13.45 -4.31
N GLU A 144 -14.24 -13.44 -3.26
CA GLU A 144 -15.68 -13.12 -3.32
C GLU A 144 -15.97 -11.63 -3.14
N GLU A 145 -14.95 -10.80 -2.88
CA GLU A 145 -15.16 -9.36 -2.75
C GLU A 145 -15.63 -8.75 -4.08
N PRO A 146 -16.67 -7.89 -4.06
CA PRO A 146 -17.15 -7.26 -5.27
C PRO A 146 -16.09 -6.32 -5.84
N PRO A 147 -16.01 -6.16 -7.17
CA PRO A 147 -15.17 -5.14 -7.78
C PRO A 147 -15.50 -3.75 -7.22
N PHE A 148 -14.48 -2.93 -7.04
CA PHE A 148 -14.68 -1.54 -6.61
C PHE A 148 -15.56 -0.77 -7.62
N SER A 149 -16.58 -0.09 -7.10
CA SER A 149 -17.48 0.79 -7.86
C SER A 149 -17.29 2.25 -7.45
N LEU A 150 -17.18 3.15 -8.43
CA LEU A 150 -17.13 4.61 -8.23
C LEU A 150 -18.52 5.22 -8.03
#